data_AF-J3L8B0-F1
#
_entry.id   AF-J3L8B0-F1
#
_cell.length_a   1.000
_cell.length_b   1.000
_cell.length_c   1.000
_cell.angle_alpha   90.00
_cell.angle_beta   90.00
_cell.angle_gamma   90.00
#
_symmetry.space_group_name_H-M   'P 1'
#
loop_
_entity.id
_entity.type
_entity.pdbx_description
1 polymer ?
#
loop_
_entity_poly.entity_id
_entity_poly.type
_entity_poly.pdbx_seq_one_letter_code
_entity_poly.pdbx_strand_id
1 'polypeptide(L)'
;MVVTEQEANHNAAGLTERFLEALNYYSALLNCLEVGAARGSVERARVERWLLGEEIKNIMACDGAERWERHERLERWARPR
;
A
#
# COMPACT_ATOMS: atom_id res chain seq x y z
N MET A 1 -14.87 19.20 4.97
CA MET A 1 -14.14 18.39 3.98
C MET A 1 -13.81 17.05 4.64
N VAL A 2 -14.07 15.93 3.97
CA VAL A 2 -13.73 14.58 4.45
C VAL A 2 -12.71 14.01 3.48
N VAL A 3 -11.65 13.38 4.02
CA VAL A 3 -10.55 12.79 3.26
C VAL A 3 -10.42 11.33 3.69
N THR A 4 -10.17 10.43 2.74
CA THR A 4 -9.93 9.00 2.98
C THR A 4 -8.58 8.65 2.36
N GLU A 5 -7.67 8.16 3.18
CA GLU A 5 -6.27 7.89 2.81
C GLU A 5 -5.79 6.60 3.49
N GLN A 6 -4.77 5.97 2.91
CA GLN A 6 -4.18 4.74 3.44
C GLN A 6 -3.26 5.04 4.64
N GLU A 7 -3.54 4.37 5.77
CA GLU A 7 -2.76 4.54 7.00
C GLU A 7 -1.47 3.71 6.96
N ALA A 8 -0.46 4.21 6.24
CA ALA A 8 0.85 3.57 6.10
C ALA A 8 1.97 4.59 5.89
N ASN A 9 3.22 4.21 6.19
CA ASN A 9 4.40 5.04 5.92
C ASN A 9 5.18 4.54 4.70
N HIS A 10 4.59 4.64 3.51
CA HIS A 10 5.25 4.24 2.26
C HIS A 10 6.02 5.39 1.58
N ASN A 11 5.99 6.59 2.17
CA ASN A 11 6.73 7.75 1.66
C ASN A 11 8.12 7.94 2.29
N ALA A 12 8.68 6.91 2.94
CA ALA A 12 10.04 6.95 3.47
C ALA A 12 11.11 7.12 2.37
N ALA A 13 12.21 7.80 2.70
CA ALA A 13 13.31 8.05 1.76
C ALA A 13 14.08 6.76 1.42
N GLY A 14 14.32 5.91 2.42
CA GLY A 14 15.05 4.66 2.26
C GLY A 14 14.19 3.52 1.73
N LEU A 15 14.72 2.72 0.79
CA LEU A 15 14.04 1.54 0.25
C LEU A 15 13.74 0.51 1.33
N THR A 16 14.68 0.26 2.25
CA THR A 16 14.52 -0.71 3.34
C THR A 16 13.34 -0.36 4.25
N GLU A 17 13.17 0.92 4.58
CA GLU A 17 12.04 1.39 5.39
C GLU A 17 10.72 1.21 4.64
N ARG A 18 10.67 1.60 3.35
CA ARG A 18 9.48 1.38 2.50
C ARG A 18 9.14 -0.10 2.41
N PHE A 19 10.14 -0.97 2.24
CA PHE A 19 9.95 -2.40 2.13
C PHE A 19 9.32 -3.01 3.39
N LEU A 20 9.88 -2.69 4.57
CA LEU A 20 9.40 -3.24 5.83
C LEU A 20 7.96 -2.76 6.13
N GLU A 21 7.67 -1.48 5.90
CA GLU A 21 6.32 -0.94 6.09
C GLU A 21 5.32 -1.54 5.09
N ALA A 22 5.68 -1.61 3.80
CA ALA A 22 4.82 -2.21 2.77
C ALA A 22 4.57 -3.71 3.02
N LEU A 23 5.61 -4.46 3.40
CA LEU A 23 5.46 -5.87 3.73
C LEU A 23 4.46 -6.06 4.86
N ASN A 24 4.56 -5.28 5.94
CA ASN A 24 3.63 -5.37 7.06
C ASN A 24 2.20 -4.99 6.65
N TYR A 25 2.03 -3.86 5.95
CA TYR A 25 0.73 -3.34 5.54
C TYR A 25 0.01 -4.29 4.57
N TYR A 26 0.66 -4.68 3.47
CA TYR A 26 0.03 -5.54 2.47
C TYR A 26 -0.10 -6.99 2.93
N SER A 27 0.75 -7.49 3.83
CA SER A 27 0.55 -8.81 4.45
C SER A 27 -0.77 -8.87 5.21
N ALA A 28 -1.10 -7.83 5.98
CA ALA A 28 -2.38 -7.75 6.69
C ALA A 28 -3.57 -7.76 5.70
N LEU A 29 -3.49 -6.98 4.62
CA LEU A 29 -4.53 -6.94 3.58
C LEU A 29 -4.70 -8.29 2.87
N LEU A 30 -3.60 -8.93 2.47
CA LEU A 30 -3.62 -10.24 1.81
C LEU A 30 -4.18 -11.32 2.73
N ASN A 31 -3.85 -11.29 4.03
CA ASN A 31 -4.41 -12.20 5.02
C ASN A 31 -5.93 -12.00 5.20
N CYS A 32 -6.40 -10.75 5.21
CA CYS A 32 -7.84 -10.45 5.21
C CYS A 32 -8.55 -11.03 3.97
N LEU A 33 -7.94 -10.94 2.78
CA LEU A 33 -8.47 -11.55 1.56
C LEU A 33 -8.42 -13.08 1.63
N GLU A 34 -7.42 -13.65 2.30
CA GLU A 34 -7.34 -15.10 2.48
C GLU A 34 -8.50 -15.65 3.31
N VAL A 35 -8.89 -14.95 4.36
CA VAL A 35 -10.03 -15.32 5.21
C VAL A 35 -11.36 -14.97 4.54
N GLY A 36 -11.42 -13.83 3.84
CA GLY A 36 -12.66 -13.26 3.32
C GLY A 36 -13.10 -13.79 1.94
N ALA A 37 -12.20 -14.40 1.17
CA ALA A 37 -12.50 -14.86 -0.19
C ALA A 37 -11.89 -16.23 -0.52
N ALA A 38 -12.66 -17.05 -1.24
CA ALA A 38 -12.23 -18.36 -1.69
C ALA A 38 -10.93 -18.27 -2.52
N ARG A 39 -10.00 -19.20 -2.30
CA ARG A 39 -8.69 -19.23 -2.99
C ARG A 39 -8.81 -19.29 -4.53
N GLY A 40 -9.90 -19.83 -5.06
CA GLY A 40 -10.17 -19.89 -6.50
C GLY A 40 -10.94 -18.68 -7.07
N SER A 41 -11.20 -17.64 -6.27
CA SER A 41 -11.93 -16.45 -6.74
C SER A 41 -11.09 -15.64 -7.73
N VAL A 42 -11.68 -15.37 -8.90
CA VAL A 42 -11.07 -14.52 -9.94
C VAL A 42 -11.00 -13.06 -9.46
N GLU A 43 -12.00 -12.62 -8.70
CA GLU A 43 -12.09 -11.28 -8.11
C GLU A 43 -10.96 -11.06 -7.11
N ARG A 44 -10.73 -12.03 -6.21
CA ARG A 44 -9.59 -12.02 -5.28
C ARG A 44 -8.28 -11.90 -6.05
N ALA A 45 -8.06 -12.78 -7.04
CA ALA A 45 -6.85 -12.77 -7.85
C ALA A 45 -6.65 -11.43 -8.59
N ARG A 46 -7.73 -10.78 -9.03
CA ARG A 46 -7.67 -9.45 -9.64
C ARG A 46 -7.26 -8.37 -8.65
N VAL A 47 -7.84 -8.36 -7.45
CA VAL A 47 -7.48 -7.39 -6.39
C VAL A 47 -6.03 -7.57 -5.96
N GLU A 48 -5.60 -8.81 -5.69
CA GLU A 48 -4.22 -9.08 -5.27
C GLU A 48 -3.21 -8.67 -6.34
N ARG A 49 -3.48 -8.98 -7.61
CA ARG A 49 -2.53 -8.73 -8.70
C ARG A 49 -2.53 -7.29 -9.21
N TRP A 50 -3.70 -6.77 -9.55
CA TRP A 50 -3.82 -5.54 -10.35
C TRP A 50 -4.07 -4.30 -9.51
N LEU A 51 -4.48 -4.46 -8.25
CA LEU A 51 -4.57 -3.35 -7.30
C LEU A 51 -3.35 -3.40 -6.37
N LEU A 52 -3.34 -4.32 -5.41
CA LEU A 52 -2.30 -4.38 -4.38
C LEU A 52 -0.90 -4.61 -4.99
N GLY A 53 -0.80 -5.50 -5.98
CA GLY A 53 0.46 -5.81 -6.66
C GLY A 53 1.07 -4.62 -7.40
N GLU A 54 0.26 -3.80 -8.07
CA GLU A 54 0.77 -2.61 -8.77
C GLU A 54 1.12 -1.48 -7.78
N GLU A 55 0.38 -1.32 -6.68
CA GLU A 55 0.75 -0.40 -5.60
C GLU A 55 2.10 -0.78 -4.98
N ILE A 56 2.28 -2.05 -4.61
CA ILE A 56 3.55 -2.59 -4.10
C ILE A 56 4.68 -2.33 -5.09
N LYS A 57 4.46 -2.61 -6.37
CA LYS A 57 5.45 -2.39 -7.42
C LYS A 57 5.83 -0.92 -7.54
N ASN A 58 4.89 0.03 -7.47
CA ASN A 58 5.21 1.45 -7.52
C ASN A 58 6.02 1.90 -6.29
N ILE A 59 5.68 1.42 -5.09
CA ILE A 59 6.40 1.73 -3.84
C ILE A 59 7.87 1.24 -3.90
N MET A 60 8.08 0.07 -4.49
CA MET A 60 9.35 -0.65 -4.45
C MET A 60 10.26 -0.39 -5.64
N ALA A 61 9.72 -0.27 -6.85
CA ALA A 61 10.49 -0.26 -8.10
C ALA A 61 10.58 1.13 -8.76
N CYS A 62 9.76 2.10 -8.34
CA CYS A 62 9.80 3.46 -8.87
C CYS A 62 10.44 4.41 -7.87
N ASP A 63 11.02 5.51 -8.36
CA ASP A 63 11.57 6.60 -7.56
C ASP A 63 11.21 7.96 -8.18
N GLY A 64 11.55 9.05 -7.49
CA GLY A 64 11.33 10.42 -8.00
C GLY A 64 9.87 10.67 -8.39
N ALA A 65 9.66 11.26 -9.56
CA ALA A 65 8.33 11.57 -10.09
C ALA A 65 7.54 10.34 -10.57
N GLU A 66 8.21 9.22 -10.87
CA GLU A 66 7.54 7.99 -11.32
C GLU A 66 6.90 7.22 -10.17
N ARG A 67 7.36 7.47 -8.93
CA ARG A 67 6.71 6.96 -7.73
C ARG A 67 5.59 7.89 -7.28
N TRP A 68 4.36 7.48 -7.55
CA TRP A 68 3.15 8.20 -7.18
C TRP A 68 2.49 7.60 -5.94
N GLU A 69 2.75 6.34 -5.61
CA GLU A 69 2.29 5.71 -4.36
C GLU A 69 3.15 6.13 -3.17
N ARG A 70 2.56 7.02 -2.36
CA ARG A 70 3.22 7.77 -1.27
C ARG A 70 2.34 7.89 -0.05
N HIS A 71 1.76 6.78 0.38
CA HIS A 71 0.94 6.75 1.59
C HIS A 71 1.68 7.37 2.79
N GLU A 72 0.95 8.17 3.54
CA GLU A 72 1.40 8.80 4.76
C GLU A 72 0.39 8.57 5.88
N ARG A 73 0.89 8.37 7.10
CA ARG A 73 0.06 8.21 8.30
C ARG A 73 -0.71 9.49 8.62
N LEU A 74 -1.84 9.35 9.30
CA LEU A 74 -2.71 10.46 9.73
C LEU A 74 -1.92 11.61 10.38
N GLU A 75 -0.91 11.29 11.19
CA GLU A 75 -0.06 12.28 11.85
C GLU A 75 0.63 13.24 10.88
N ARG A 76 0.97 12.79 9.66
CA ARG A 76 1.55 13.65 8.61
C ARG A 76 0.47 14.46 7.90
N TRP A 77 -0.68 13.84 7.60
CA TRP A 77 -1.82 14.52 6.99
C TRP A 77 -2.41 15.63 7.86
N ALA A 78 -2.39 15.46 9.18
CA ALA A 78 -2.92 16.43 10.13
C ALA A 78 -1.98 17.62 10.38
N ARG A 79 -0.73 17.60 9.87
CA ARG A 79 0.19 18.72 10.04
C ARG A 79 -0.25 19.90 9.18
N PRO A 80 -0.23 21.14 9.72
CA PRO A 80 -0.36 22.33 8.90
C PRO A 80 0.73 22.31 7.82
N ARG A 81 0.35 22.55 6.57
CA ARG A 81 1.30 22.74 5.46
C ARG A 81 1.72 24.20 5.35
#